data_AF-H3C2Y8-F1
#
_entry.id   AF-H3C2Y8-F1
#
_cell.length_a   1.000
_cell.length_b   1.000
_cell.length_c   1.000
_cell.angle_alpha   90.00
_cell.angle_beta   90.00
_cell.angle_gamma   90.00
#
_symmetry.space_group_name_H-M   'P 1'
#
loop_
_entity.id
_entity.type
_entity.pdbx_description
1 polymer ?
#
loop_
_entity_poly.entity_id
_entity_poly.type
_entity_poly.pdbx_seq_one_letter_code
_entity_poly.pdbx_strand_id
1 'polypeptide(L)'
;LQTFISMRDQTDQATEEWEKLNYDIHTLRYAQREVHSRWKKILLQLGYQGEVDALLCVSSQSQIRHEEEHPTEAAKLLEQLLDHTSLFPTETGHQSRYLCVMERLVSLDSAEDFVRLAKEKYPKK
;
A
#
# COMPACT_ATOMS: atom_id res chain seq x y z
N LEU A 1 -5.15 8.61 7.22
CA LEU A 1 -5.13 8.03 8.58
C LEU A 1 -4.85 9.10 9.65
N GLN A 2 -3.74 9.85 9.56
CA GLN A 2 -3.44 10.92 10.53
C GLN A 2 -4.56 11.97 10.64
N THR A 3 -5.15 12.37 9.51
CA THR A 3 -6.31 13.28 9.48
C THR A 3 -7.50 12.74 10.27
N PHE A 4 -7.88 11.47 10.09
CA PHE A 4 -8.98 10.83 10.83
C PHE A 4 -8.67 10.70 12.33
N ILE A 5 -7.42 10.36 12.68
CA ILE A 5 -6.99 10.29 14.09
C ILE A 5 -7.10 11.68 14.74
N SER A 6 -6.61 12.73 14.07
CA SER A 6 -6.70 14.10 14.58
C SER A 6 -8.15 14.57 14.70
N MET A 7 -9.03 14.23 13.76
CA MET A 7 -10.46 14.56 13.85
C MET A 7 -11.09 13.84 15.04
N ARG A 8 -10.86 12.54 15.20
CA ARG A 8 -11.36 11.74 16.33
C ARG A 8 -10.91 12.32 17.68
N ASP A 9 -9.64 12.74 17.77
CA ASP A 9 -9.07 13.28 19.01
C ASP A 9 -9.66 14.64 19.40
N GLN A 10 -10.30 15.34 18.45
CA GLN A 10 -11.00 16.61 18.66
C GLN A 10 -12.52 16.44 18.85
N THR A 11 -13.07 15.26 18.54
CA THR A 11 -14.51 14.95 18.67
C THR A 11 -14.82 14.38 20.05
N ASP A 12 -15.96 14.76 20.64
CA ASP A 12 -16.43 14.23 21.91
C ASP A 12 -16.76 12.73 21.80
N GLN A 13 -16.24 11.93 22.73
CA GLN A 13 -16.35 10.46 22.71
C GLN A 13 -17.79 9.94 22.86
N ALA A 14 -18.72 10.75 23.38
CA ALA A 14 -20.11 10.36 23.56
C ALA A 14 -20.97 10.58 22.30
N THR A 15 -20.36 10.94 21.16
CA THR A 15 -21.07 11.23 19.92
C THR A 15 -21.02 10.07 18.93
N GLU A 16 -22.09 9.89 18.15
CA GLU A 16 -22.14 8.95 17.02
C GLU A 16 -21.05 9.25 15.98
N GLU A 17 -20.68 10.52 15.85
CA GLU A 17 -19.59 10.98 14.99
C GLU A 17 -18.23 10.40 15.42
N TRP A 18 -17.95 10.34 16.73
CA TRP A 18 -16.73 9.72 17.25
C TRP A 18 -16.70 8.22 16.99
N GLU A 19 -17.82 7.53 17.20
CA GLU A 19 -17.95 6.09 16.93
C GLU A 19 -17.70 5.79 15.45
N LYS A 20 -18.27 6.59 14.56
CA LYS A 20 -18.05 6.50 13.12
C LYS A 20 -16.58 6.73 12.75
N LEU A 21 -15.95 7.77 13.29
CA LEU A 21 -14.53 8.03 13.06
C LEU A 21 -13.64 6.87 13.55
N ASN A 22 -13.97 6.26 14.69
CA ASN A 22 -13.25 5.11 15.22
C ASN A 22 -13.42 3.86 14.33
N TYR A 23 -14.64 3.62 13.83
CA TYR A 23 -14.92 2.57 12.85
C TYR A 23 -14.11 2.79 11.56
N ASP A 24 -14.14 3.99 11.00
CA ASP A 24 -13.39 4.34 9.78
C ASP A 24 -11.87 4.17 9.96
N ILE A 25 -11.33 4.57 11.12
CA ILE A 25 -9.93 4.34 11.48
C ILE A 25 -9.61 2.84 11.53
N HIS A 26 -10.50 2.04 12.12
CA HIS A 26 -10.32 0.59 12.23
C HIS A 26 -10.31 -0.06 10.84
N THR A 27 -11.29 0.27 10.01
CA THR A 27 -11.43 -0.19 8.63
C THR A 27 -10.21 0.19 7.79
N LEU A 28 -9.74 1.43 7.90
CA LEU A 28 -8.53 1.88 7.19
C LEU A 28 -7.27 1.13 7.65
N ARG A 29 -7.12 0.87 8.97
CA ARG A 29 -6.01 0.06 9.49
C ARG A 29 -6.08 -1.39 9.01
N TYR A 30 -7.28 -1.96 8.95
CA TYR A 30 -7.52 -3.30 8.44
C TYR A 30 -7.10 -3.40 6.96
N ALA A 31 -7.60 -2.50 6.11
CA ALA A 31 -7.21 -2.40 4.71
C ALA A 31 -5.68 -2.30 4.56
N GLN A 32 -5.03 -1.43 5.35
CA GLN A 32 -3.58 -1.28 5.30
C GLN A 32 -2.81 -2.55 5.68
N ARG A 33 -3.26 -3.30 6.69
CA ARG A 33 -2.67 -4.58 7.12
C ARG A 33 -2.88 -5.67 6.07
N GLU A 34 -4.05 -5.67 5.44
CA GLU A 34 -4.39 -6.63 4.39
C GLU A 34 -3.50 -6.45 3.18
N VAL A 35 -3.36 -5.22 2.66
CA VAL A 35 -2.45 -4.94 1.53
C VAL A 35 -1.01 -5.31 1.90
N HIS A 36 -0.54 -4.95 3.09
CA HIS A 36 0.79 -5.34 3.57
C HIS A 36 0.98 -6.86 3.58
N SER A 37 0.01 -7.62 4.09
CA SER A 37 0.07 -9.08 4.14
C SER A 37 0.10 -9.71 2.75
N ARG A 38 -0.67 -9.17 1.80
CA ARG A 38 -0.71 -9.65 0.42
C ARG A 38 0.61 -9.38 -0.31
N TRP A 39 1.17 -8.18 -0.15
CA TRP A 39 2.49 -7.84 -0.68
C TRP A 39 3.59 -8.73 -0.08
N LYS A 40 3.58 -8.93 1.24
CA LYS A 40 4.50 -9.85 1.92
C LYS A 40 4.44 -11.25 1.34
N LYS A 41 3.24 -11.80 1.10
CA LYS A 41 3.08 -13.13 0.49
C LYS A 41 3.74 -13.23 -0.90
N ILE A 42 3.60 -12.22 -1.75
CA ILE A 42 4.20 -12.23 -3.08
C ILE A 42 5.73 -12.11 -2.99
N LEU A 43 6.23 -11.17 -2.18
CA LEU A 43 7.68 -10.98 -1.97
C LEU A 43 8.35 -12.25 -1.41
N LEU A 44 7.69 -12.95 -0.49
CA LEU A 44 8.18 -14.23 0.03
C LEU A 44 8.28 -15.31 -1.06
N GLN A 45 7.37 -15.31 -2.04
CA GLN A 45 7.44 -16.25 -3.16
C GLN A 45 8.52 -15.91 -4.18
N LEU A 46 8.84 -14.62 -4.34
CA LEU A 46 9.97 -14.16 -5.14
C LEU A 46 11.33 -14.47 -4.49
N GLY A 47 11.36 -14.92 -3.23
CA GLY A 47 12.57 -15.30 -2.52
C GLY A 47 13.06 -14.29 -1.48
N TYR A 48 12.35 -13.18 -1.25
CA TYR A 48 12.74 -12.12 -0.32
C TYR A 48 12.52 -12.46 1.16
N GLN A 49 12.77 -13.70 1.59
CA GLN A 49 12.43 -14.15 2.95
C GLN A 49 13.09 -13.33 4.07
N GLY A 50 14.34 -12.89 3.86
CA GLY A 50 15.09 -12.07 4.83
C GLY A 50 14.88 -10.56 4.70
N GLU A 51 14.45 -10.08 3.53
CA GLU A 51 14.41 -8.65 3.20
C GLU A 51 13.00 -8.08 3.09
N VAL A 52 11.97 -8.94 3.10
CA VAL A 52 10.57 -8.53 2.91
C VAL A 52 10.13 -7.44 3.87
N ASP A 53 10.56 -7.52 5.14
CA ASP A 53 10.20 -6.52 6.13
C ASP A 53 10.94 -5.20 5.88
N ALA A 54 12.17 -5.23 5.37
CA ALA A 54 12.91 -4.02 4.97
C ALA A 54 12.32 -3.36 3.71
N LEU A 55 11.90 -4.17 2.74
CA LEU A 55 11.22 -3.71 1.53
C LEU A 55 9.87 -3.04 1.86
N LEU A 56 9.12 -3.58 2.82
CA LEU A 56 7.81 -3.06 3.23
C LEU A 56 7.87 -1.98 4.33
N CYS A 57 8.99 -1.85 5.05
CA CYS A 57 9.22 -0.81 6.07
C CYS A 57 9.54 0.56 5.42
N VAL A 58 8.66 1.03 4.54
CA VAL A 58 8.74 2.39 4.02
C VAL A 58 8.00 3.27 5.02
N SER A 59 8.74 3.76 6.03
CA SER A 59 8.23 4.77 6.95
C SER A 59 7.83 6.01 6.16
N SER A 60 6.81 6.73 6.61
CA SER A 60 6.27 7.94 5.99
C SER A 60 7.28 9.09 5.80
N GLN A 61 8.54 8.91 6.22
CA GLN A 61 9.65 9.86 6.08
C GLN A 61 10.48 9.63 4.81
N SER A 62 10.46 8.44 4.20
CA SER A 62 11.06 8.23 2.88
C SER A 62 10.06 8.62 1.79
N GLN A 63 9.57 9.85 1.84
CA GLN A 63 9.12 10.54 0.65
C GLN A 63 10.38 10.78 -0.18
N ILE A 64 10.71 9.85 -1.06
CA ILE A 64 11.62 10.16 -2.15
C ILE A 64 10.94 11.30 -2.89
N ARG A 65 11.54 12.50 -2.80
CA ARG A 65 11.09 13.69 -3.53
C ARG A 65 11.28 13.40 -5.01
N HIS A 66 10.25 12.89 -5.65
CA HIS A 66 10.24 12.74 -7.11
C HIS A 66 9.68 14.03 -7.71
N GLU A 67 10.59 14.97 -7.95
CA GLU A 67 10.44 16.00 -8.99
C GLU A 67 10.81 15.35 -10.33
N GLU A 68 9.94 14.50 -10.89
CA GLU A 68 10.12 14.06 -12.28
C GLU A 68 8.80 14.27 -13.03
N GLU A 69 8.89 15.02 -14.14
CA GLU A 69 7.78 15.43 -15.01
C GLU A 69 7.14 14.25 -15.78
N HIS A 70 7.64 13.02 -15.59
CA HIS A 70 7.16 11.81 -16.24
C HIS A 70 6.90 10.69 -15.23
N PRO A 71 5.82 9.89 -15.40
CA PRO A 71 5.58 8.74 -14.54
C PRO A 71 6.71 7.73 -14.72
N THR A 72 7.44 7.50 -13.63
CA THR A 72 8.49 6.47 -13.54
C THR A 72 7.91 5.10 -13.89
N GLU A 73 8.77 4.18 -14.34
CA GLU A 73 8.36 2.80 -14.66
C GLU A 73 7.63 2.12 -13.49
N ALA A 74 8.06 2.41 -12.26
CA ALA A 74 7.40 1.98 -11.05
C ALA A 74 5.95 2.50 -10.91
N ALA A 75 5.69 3.75 -11.32
CA ALA A 75 4.34 4.32 -11.32
C ALA A 75 3.43 3.59 -12.31
N LYS A 76 3.93 3.27 -13.52
CA LYS A 76 3.18 2.52 -14.53
C LYS A 76 2.87 1.10 -14.07
N LEU A 77 3.83 0.41 -13.46
CA LEU A 77 3.63 -0.93 -12.93
C LEU A 77 2.66 -0.93 -11.74
N LEU A 78 2.73 0.09 -10.88
CA LEU A 78 1.77 0.26 -9.78
C LEU A 78 0.35 0.54 -10.31
N GLU A 79 0.21 1.35 -11.35
CA GLU A 79 -1.08 1.59 -12.01
C GLU A 79 -1.64 0.30 -12.61
N GLN A 80 -0.82 -0.51 -13.27
CA GLN A 80 -1.23 -1.82 -13.76
C GLN A 80 -1.67 -2.76 -12.64
N LEU A 81 -1.00 -2.75 -11.49
CA LEU A 81 -1.45 -3.52 -10.33
C LEU A 81 -2.80 -3.02 -9.84
N LEU A 82 -2.97 -1.71 -9.77
CA LEU A 82 -4.23 -1.11 -9.34
C LEU A 82 -5.35 -1.41 -10.29
N ASP A 83 -5.11 -1.52 -11.60
CA ASP A 83 -6.13 -1.82 -12.59
C ASP A 83 -6.46 -3.31 -12.66
N HIS A 84 -5.46 -4.19 -12.64
CA HIS A 84 -5.63 -5.61 -12.92
C HIS A 84 -5.67 -6.51 -11.68
N THR A 85 -5.30 -6.00 -10.50
CA THR A 85 -5.26 -6.82 -9.28
C THR A 85 -6.18 -6.31 -8.19
N SER A 86 -6.74 -7.24 -7.42
CA SER A 86 -7.53 -6.94 -6.23
C SER A 86 -6.65 -6.70 -5.01
N LEU A 87 -5.32 -6.51 -5.18
CA LEU A 87 -4.36 -6.32 -4.09
C LEU A 87 -4.77 -5.20 -3.13
N PHE A 88 -5.34 -4.13 -3.68
CA PHE A 88 -5.79 -2.96 -2.94
C PHE A 88 -7.31 -3.01 -2.75
N PRO A 89 -7.81 -3.11 -1.50
CA PRO A 89 -9.22 -2.88 -1.23
C PRO A 89 -9.60 -1.44 -1.56
N THR A 90 -10.88 -1.22 -1.90
CA THR A 90 -11.44 0.04 -2.42
C THR A 90 -11.19 1.26 -1.52
N GLU A 91 -10.95 1.02 -0.23
CA GLU A 91 -10.81 2.04 0.82
C GLU A 91 -9.34 2.46 1.05
N THR A 92 -8.39 1.95 0.26
CA THR A 92 -6.96 2.19 0.48
C THR A 92 -6.53 3.56 -0.06
N GLY A 93 -6.84 4.64 0.67
CA GLY A 93 -6.59 6.02 0.21
C GLY A 93 -5.12 6.51 0.15
N HIS A 94 -4.11 5.65 0.31
CA HIS A 94 -2.69 6.07 0.30
C HIS A 94 -1.81 5.06 -0.47
N GLN A 95 -1.87 5.13 -1.80
CA GLN A 95 -1.07 4.30 -2.71
C GLN A 95 0.40 4.74 -2.78
N SER A 96 0.69 5.99 -2.39
CA SER A 96 2.04 6.59 -2.45
C SER A 96 3.13 5.78 -1.72
N ARG A 97 2.79 5.09 -0.62
CA ARG A 97 3.78 4.25 0.09
C ARG A 97 4.23 3.01 -0.71
N TYR A 98 3.36 2.50 -1.58
CA TYR A 98 3.65 1.32 -2.41
C TYR A 98 4.43 1.67 -3.67
N LEU A 99 4.42 2.94 -4.07
CA LEU A 99 5.27 3.43 -5.16
C LEU A 99 6.76 3.25 -4.81
N CYS A 100 7.17 3.64 -3.60
CA CYS A 100 8.55 3.44 -3.14
C CYS A 100 8.95 1.94 -3.10
N VAL A 101 8.03 1.05 -2.72
CA VAL A 101 8.30 -0.40 -2.77
C VAL A 101 8.47 -0.85 -4.22
N MET A 102 7.64 -0.34 -5.13
CA MET A 102 7.75 -0.66 -6.56
C MET A 102 9.05 -0.14 -7.18
N GLU A 103 9.50 1.06 -6.82
CA GLU A 103 10.80 1.62 -7.27
C GLU A 103 11.98 0.75 -6.85
N ARG A 104 11.93 0.21 -5.63
CA ARG A 104 12.94 -0.76 -5.17
C ARG A 104 12.88 -2.05 -5.97
N LEU A 105 11.68 -2.57 -6.25
CA LEU A 105 11.52 -3.77 -7.07
C LEU A 105 12.01 -3.57 -8.51
N VAL A 106 11.83 -2.37 -9.08
CA VAL A 106 12.38 -2.02 -10.40
C VAL A 106 13.90 -2.00 -10.35
N SER A 107 14.48 -1.41 -9.28
CA SER A 107 15.95 -1.39 -9.09
C SER A 107 16.56 -2.78 -8.89
N LEU A 108 15.75 -3.74 -8.41
CA LEU A 108 16.11 -5.15 -8.19
C LEU A 108 15.72 -6.07 -9.35
N ASP A 109 15.25 -5.52 -10.47
CA ASP A 109 14.79 -6.27 -11.65
C ASP A 109 13.73 -7.34 -11.32
N SER A 110 12.91 -7.11 -10.29
CA SER A 110 11.90 -8.05 -9.77
C SER A 110 10.48 -7.50 -9.88
N ALA A 111 10.30 -6.30 -10.44
CA ALA A 111 9.02 -5.62 -10.50
C ALA A 111 8.03 -6.34 -11.41
N GLU A 112 8.47 -6.78 -12.60
CA GLU A 112 7.62 -7.50 -13.54
C GLU A 112 7.16 -8.85 -12.97
N ASP A 113 8.06 -9.57 -12.31
CA ASP A 113 7.76 -10.83 -11.64
C ASP A 113 6.76 -10.65 -10.50
N PHE A 114 6.90 -9.56 -9.74
CA PHE A 114 5.93 -9.17 -8.72
C PHE A 114 4.55 -8.91 -9.34
N VAL A 115 4.48 -8.12 -10.42
CA VAL A 115 3.21 -7.81 -11.11
C VAL A 115 2.55 -9.08 -11.66
N ARG A 116 3.34 -9.98 -12.24
CA ARG A 116 2.86 -11.26 -12.76
C ARG A 116 2.26 -12.13 -11.65
N LEU A 117 2.98 -12.32 -10.53
CA LEU A 117 2.48 -13.08 -9.38
C LEU A 117 1.25 -12.43 -8.73
N ALA A 118 1.21 -11.10 -8.68
CA ALA A 118 0.07 -10.36 -8.16
C ALA A 118 -1.19 -10.60 -9.01
N LYS A 119 -1.07 -10.56 -10.34
CA LYS A 119 -2.17 -10.85 -11.28
C LYS A 119 -2.66 -12.30 -11.14
N GLU A 120 -1.75 -13.25 -10.92
CA GLU A 120 -2.10 -14.66 -10.72
C GLU A 120 -2.81 -14.91 -9.37
N LYS A 121 -2.31 -14.33 -8.28
CA LYS A 121 -2.85 -14.59 -6.92
C LYS A 121 -4.05 -13.75 -6.55
N TYR A 122 -4.09 -12.52 -7.05
CA TYR A 122 -5.10 -11.53 -6.71
C TYR A 122 -5.68 -10.92 -7.99
N PRO A 123 -6.23 -11.72 -8.92
CA PRO A 123 -6.89 -11.17 -10.09
C PRO A 123 -8.07 -10.30 -9.62
N LYS A 124 -8.36 -9.22 -10.35
CA LYS A 124 -9.70 -8.63 -10.26
C LYS A 124 -10.70 -9.53 -10.98
N LYS A 125 -11.87 -9.68 -10.37
CA LYS A 125 -13.01 -10.36 -10.99
C LYS A 125 -13.78 -9.39 -11.88
#